data_AF-A0A914HR48-F1
#
_entry.id   AF-A0A914HR48-F1
#
_cell.length_a   1.000
_cell.length_b   1.000
_cell.length_c   1.000
_cell.angle_alpha   90.00
_cell.angle_beta   90.00
_cell.angle_gamma   90.00
#
_symmetry.space_group_name_H-M   'P 1'
#
loop_
_entity.id
_entity.type
_entity.pdbx_description
1 polymer ?
#
loop_
_entity_poly.entity_id
_entity_poly.type
_entity_poly.pdbx_seq_one_letter_code
_entity_poly.pdbx_strand_id
1 'polypeptide(L)'
;MVAVLNPNNWRRCDRFRIVGSILFSVFVGIATVHGNEFKMNEMNESSGQTMVVAKLEKHQNTQNRSNAREEQLNDILGQFVEGQKKTDRMLQKQIDELKNSSKKELEKGMNQEEMIAKMEQYQKEQQQNINDLKKTVAVLIDTINGKRLIQQQNRWDSAACHKDLTLIEPDRFIAQYNGEGCSSVRAEKRIPENAYGISYFEVKILKAKSGIHVGLATKRMPLHGRVGWCEGTYAYRSYGEFWGHKDERCGHSDGKPKRYLSTANGRPVIGGKPSFGVGDVVGCGVNLATRRIIYTLNGRRLDTDGLCVDDAAVDLFPCISLDSPGDKIEANFGPNFQFNIDDGI
;
A
#
# COMPACT_ATOMS: atom_id res chain seq x y z
N MET A 1 28.42 -61.59 -15.22
CA MET A 1 29.35 -61.10 -14.19
C MET A 1 28.68 -59.91 -13.53
N VAL A 2 28.18 -60.09 -12.31
CA VAL A 2 27.46 -59.07 -11.54
C VAL A 2 28.48 -58.08 -11.00
N ALA A 3 28.40 -56.82 -11.40
CA ALA A 3 29.03 -55.71 -10.70
C ALA A 3 27.94 -55.06 -9.83
N VAL A 4 28.04 -55.31 -8.52
CA VAL A 4 27.23 -54.68 -7.49
C VAL A 4 27.56 -53.19 -7.47
N LEU A 5 26.56 -52.33 -7.71
CA LEU A 5 26.66 -50.89 -7.47
C LEU A 5 25.62 -50.45 -6.43
N ASN A 6 26.18 -49.88 -5.37
CA ASN A 6 25.65 -49.47 -4.08
C ASN A 6 24.52 -48.41 -4.17
N PRO A 7 23.40 -48.52 -3.43
CA PRO A 7 22.26 -47.59 -3.55
C PRO A 7 22.49 -46.18 -2.95
N ASN A 8 23.62 -45.91 -2.31
CA ASN A 8 23.77 -44.71 -1.47
C ASN A 8 24.43 -43.47 -2.11
N ASN A 9 24.57 -43.39 -3.44
CA ASN A 9 25.28 -42.27 -4.10
C ASN A 9 24.48 -41.50 -5.17
N TRP A 10 23.17 -41.32 -5.00
CA TRP A 10 22.41 -40.35 -5.82
C TRP A 10 22.39 -38.97 -5.14
N ARG A 11 23.54 -38.29 -5.13
CA ARG A 11 23.61 -36.84 -4.91
C ARG A 11 23.87 -36.13 -6.24
N ARG A 12 22.97 -35.20 -6.57
CA ARG A 12 23.06 -34.19 -7.66
C ARG A 12 23.17 -34.72 -9.09
N CYS A 13 22.04 -35.12 -9.66
CA CYS A 13 21.83 -34.95 -11.10
C CYS A 13 20.98 -33.69 -11.30
N ASP A 14 21.60 -32.64 -11.85
CA ASP A 14 20.96 -31.35 -12.09
C ASP A 14 19.98 -31.47 -13.26
N ARG A 15 18.68 -31.39 -12.96
CA ARG A 15 17.59 -31.53 -13.94
C ARG A 15 17.70 -30.49 -15.07
N PHE A 16 18.44 -29.40 -14.85
CA PHE A 16 18.68 -28.36 -15.86
C PHE A 16 19.75 -28.71 -16.91
N ARG A 17 20.76 -29.55 -16.61
CA ARG A 17 21.78 -29.94 -17.61
C ARG A 17 21.23 -30.88 -18.69
N ILE A 18 20.26 -31.72 -18.32
CA ILE A 18 19.62 -32.67 -19.23
C ILE A 18 18.68 -31.93 -20.19
N VAL A 19 17.86 -31.00 -19.68
CA VAL A 19 16.94 -30.20 -20.51
C VAL A 19 17.70 -29.24 -21.43
N GLY A 20 18.81 -28.66 -20.95
CA GLY A 20 19.67 -27.80 -21.75
C GLY A 20 20.34 -28.52 -22.93
N SER A 21 20.81 -29.75 -22.72
CA SER A 21 21.43 -30.55 -23.79
C SER A 21 20.41 -30.98 -24.85
N ILE A 22 19.18 -31.32 -24.45
CA ILE A 22 18.10 -31.71 -25.36
C ILE A 22 17.66 -30.52 -26.24
N LEU A 23 17.51 -29.32 -25.65
CA LEU A 23 17.16 -28.11 -26.41
C LEU A 23 18.27 -27.69 -27.38
N PHE A 24 19.54 -27.84 -26.98
CA PHE A 24 20.68 -27.53 -27.85
C PHE A 24 20.77 -28.48 -29.05
N SER A 25 20.54 -29.79 -28.85
CA SER A 25 20.51 -30.77 -29.94
C SER A 25 19.33 -30.54 -30.90
N VAL A 26 18.17 -30.11 -30.39
CA VAL A 26 17.02 -29.75 -31.24
C VAL A 26 17.31 -28.49 -32.06
N PHE A 27 17.99 -27.50 -31.49
CA PHE A 27 18.36 -26.27 -32.20
C PHE A 27 19.40 -26.52 -33.31
N VAL A 28 20.43 -27.32 -33.03
CA VAL A 28 21.44 -27.72 -34.03
C VAL A 28 20.82 -28.59 -35.13
N GLY A 29 19.87 -29.47 -34.78
CA GLY A 29 19.13 -30.29 -35.74
C GLY A 29 18.28 -29.46 -36.71
N ILE A 30 17.57 -28.44 -36.21
CA ILE A 30 16.72 -27.57 -37.05
C ILE A 30 17.58 -26.70 -37.99
N ALA A 31 18.74 -26.22 -37.52
CA ALA A 31 19.66 -25.42 -38.34
C ALA A 31 20.33 -26.21 -39.47
N THR A 32 20.47 -27.54 -39.33
CA THR A 32 21.13 -28.39 -40.34
C THR A 32 20.15 -28.84 -41.44
N VAL A 33 18.84 -28.86 -41.16
CA VAL A 33 17.80 -29.38 -42.08
C VAL A 33 17.22 -28.30 -43.00
N HIS A 34 17.32 -27.01 -42.63
CA HIS A 34 16.90 -25.90 -43.49
C HIS A 34 18.12 -25.14 -44.02
N GLY A 35 18.74 -25.70 -45.06
CA GLY A 35 19.68 -24.96 -45.89
C GLY A 35 18.96 -23.79 -46.57
N ASN A 36 19.08 -22.60 -45.97
CA ASN A 36 18.90 -21.31 -46.63
C ASN A 36 19.62 -20.24 -45.81
N GLU A 37 20.41 -19.41 -46.50
CA GLU A 37 21.18 -18.29 -45.97
C GLU A 37 20.37 -17.41 -45.01
N PHE A 38 20.67 -17.50 -43.71
CA PHE A 38 20.29 -16.48 -42.75
C PHE A 38 21.56 -15.75 -42.35
N LYS A 39 21.79 -14.56 -42.92
CA LYS A 39 22.83 -13.64 -42.45
C LYS A 39 22.47 -13.21 -41.03
N MET A 40 22.98 -13.92 -40.02
CA MET A 40 23.06 -13.39 -38.66
C MET A 40 24.14 -12.32 -38.65
N ASN A 41 23.72 -11.07 -38.46
CA ASN A 41 24.59 -10.05 -37.88
C ASN A 41 25.13 -10.60 -36.56
N GLU A 42 26.45 -10.53 -36.37
CA GLU A 42 27.13 -10.82 -35.11
C GLU A 42 26.54 -9.94 -33.99
N MET A 43 25.50 -10.43 -33.30
CA MET A 43 25.19 -9.99 -31.95
C MET A 43 26.18 -10.71 -31.03
N ASN A 44 27.15 -9.93 -30.58
CA ASN A 44 28.22 -10.28 -29.65
C ASN A 44 27.70 -11.25 -28.57
N GLU A 45 28.15 -12.50 -28.62
CA GLU A 45 27.72 -13.63 -27.77
C GLU A 45 27.82 -13.31 -26.27
N SER A 46 28.71 -12.38 -25.92
CA SER A 46 28.87 -11.76 -24.60
C SER A 46 27.60 -11.04 -24.10
N SER A 47 26.89 -10.29 -24.95
CA SER A 47 25.72 -9.49 -24.55
C SER A 47 24.51 -10.35 -24.21
N GLY A 48 24.29 -11.44 -24.99
CA GLY A 48 23.23 -12.41 -24.73
C GLY A 48 23.43 -13.16 -23.42
N GLN A 49 24.67 -13.58 -23.13
CA GLN A 49 25.01 -14.23 -21.87
C GLN A 49 24.83 -13.30 -20.66
N THR A 50 25.25 -12.03 -20.75
CA THR A 50 25.04 -11.05 -19.67
C THR A 50 23.56 -10.82 -19.35
N MET A 51 22.69 -10.76 -20.37
CA MET A 51 21.25 -10.60 -20.17
C MET A 51 20.59 -11.83 -19.51
N VAL A 52 21.05 -13.03 -19.86
CA VAL A 52 20.55 -14.28 -19.26
C VAL A 52 20.99 -14.39 -17.79
N VAL A 53 22.24 -14.03 -17.49
CA VAL A 53 22.76 -13.97 -16.11
C VAL A 53 21.97 -12.97 -15.26
N ALA A 54 21.72 -11.76 -15.77
CA ALA A 54 20.93 -10.75 -15.06
C ALA A 54 19.47 -11.21 -14.78
N LYS A 55 18.86 -11.96 -15.71
CA LYS A 55 17.53 -12.55 -15.50
C LYS A 55 17.54 -13.66 -14.45
N LEU A 56 18.56 -14.52 -14.46
CA LEU A 56 18.74 -15.57 -13.46
C LEU A 56 18.97 -14.99 -12.06
N GLU A 57 19.81 -13.96 -11.92
CA GLU A 57 20.03 -13.26 -10.66
C GLU A 57 18.75 -12.61 -10.12
N LYS A 58 17.97 -11.96 -11.00
CA LYS A 58 16.67 -11.38 -10.63
C LYS A 58 15.68 -12.45 -10.16
N HIS A 59 15.65 -13.61 -10.82
CA HIS A 59 14.79 -14.72 -10.45
C HIS A 59 15.21 -15.31 -9.09
N GLN A 60 16.51 -15.49 -8.87
CA GLN A 60 17.06 -16.02 -7.64
C GLN A 60 16.83 -15.07 -6.45
N ASN A 61 16.98 -13.76 -6.64
CA ASN A 61 16.63 -12.75 -5.64
C ASN A 61 15.13 -12.75 -5.30
N THR A 62 14.27 -12.96 -6.29
CA THR A 62 12.82 -13.04 -6.08
C THR A 62 12.46 -14.29 -5.26
N GLN A 63 13.10 -15.41 -5.56
CA GLN A 63 12.92 -16.68 -4.85
C GLN A 63 13.43 -16.58 -3.41
N ASN A 64 14.62 -15.99 -3.18
CA ASN A 64 15.15 -15.73 -1.83
C ASN A 64 14.20 -14.85 -1.01
N ARG A 65 13.60 -13.81 -1.62
CA ARG A 65 12.61 -12.96 -0.97
C ARG A 65 11.28 -13.67 -0.72
N SER A 66 10.95 -14.71 -1.47
CA SER A 66 9.79 -15.57 -1.20
C SER A 66 10.06 -16.49 -0.02
N ASN A 67 11.23 -17.11 0.02
CA ASN A 67 11.64 -17.99 1.12
C ASN A 67 11.72 -17.22 2.45
N ALA A 68 12.29 -16.01 2.44
CA ALA A 68 12.32 -15.14 3.62
C ALA A 68 10.90 -14.73 4.09
N ARG A 69 9.93 -14.61 3.17
CA ARG A 69 8.53 -14.35 3.51
C ARG A 69 7.85 -15.57 4.13
N GLU A 70 8.15 -16.77 3.63
CA GLU A 70 7.65 -18.03 4.18
C GLU A 70 8.19 -18.26 5.59
N GLU A 71 9.47 -17.96 5.84
CA GLU A 71 10.07 -18.04 7.16
C GLU A 71 9.45 -17.04 8.16
N GLN A 72 9.20 -15.80 7.74
CA GLN A 72 8.46 -14.81 8.55
C GLN A 72 7.02 -15.26 8.84
N LEU A 73 6.33 -15.85 7.86
CA LEU A 73 4.98 -16.39 8.09
C LEU A 73 5.00 -17.54 9.10
N ASN A 74 5.98 -18.42 9.01
CA ASN A 74 6.14 -19.56 9.91
C ASN A 74 6.46 -19.11 11.34
N ASP A 75 7.25 -18.04 11.51
CA ASP A 75 7.49 -17.45 12.84
C ASP A 75 6.22 -16.85 13.44
N ILE A 76 5.45 -16.11 12.65
CA ILE A 76 4.15 -15.55 13.09
C ILE A 76 3.16 -16.66 13.46
N LEU A 77 3.07 -17.72 12.64
CA LEU A 77 2.28 -18.92 12.94
C LEU A 77 2.74 -19.60 14.22
N GLY A 78 4.05 -19.70 14.44
CA GLY A 78 4.63 -20.23 15.68
C GLY A 78 4.23 -19.42 16.90
N GLN A 79 4.33 -18.08 16.83
CA GLN A 79 3.92 -17.18 17.90
C GLN A 79 2.41 -17.28 18.19
N PHE A 80 1.58 -17.43 17.15
CA PHE A 80 0.14 -17.62 17.31
C PHE A 80 -0.21 -18.94 18.00
N VAL A 81 0.42 -20.05 17.57
CA VAL A 81 0.23 -21.38 18.18
C VAL A 81 0.69 -21.38 19.64
N GLU A 82 1.81 -20.73 19.96
CA GLU A 82 2.29 -20.64 21.35
C GLU A 82 1.38 -19.75 22.21
N GLY A 83 0.83 -18.67 21.62
CA GLY A 83 -0.23 -17.86 22.22
C GLY A 83 -1.47 -18.68 22.58
N GLN A 84 -1.95 -19.53 21.67
CA GLN A 84 -3.08 -20.44 21.93
C GLN A 84 -2.77 -21.42 23.07
N LYS A 85 -1.61 -22.09 23.02
CA LYS A 85 -1.19 -23.03 24.09
C LYS A 85 -1.11 -22.36 25.47
N LYS A 86 -0.72 -21.07 25.51
CA LYS A 86 -0.66 -20.31 26.76
C LYS A 86 -2.06 -20.01 27.30
N THR A 87 -3.01 -19.66 26.42
CA THR A 87 -4.41 -19.48 26.78
C THR A 87 -5.03 -20.77 27.28
N ASP A 88 -4.80 -21.89 26.60
CA ASP A 88 -5.30 -23.21 27.03
C ASP A 88 -4.76 -23.61 28.41
N ARG A 89 -3.47 -23.36 28.68
CA ARG A 89 -2.88 -23.58 30.01
C ARG A 89 -3.51 -22.70 31.09
N MET A 90 -3.78 -21.42 30.80
CA MET A 90 -4.49 -20.54 31.75
C MET A 90 -5.91 -21.02 32.01
N LEU A 91 -6.63 -21.44 30.97
CA LEU A 91 -8.00 -21.93 31.09
C LEU A 91 -8.04 -23.22 31.92
N GLN A 92 -7.13 -24.15 31.65
CA GLN A 92 -7.04 -25.40 32.39
C GLN A 92 -6.73 -25.16 33.88
N LYS A 93 -5.83 -24.22 34.18
CA LYS A 93 -5.50 -23.83 35.55
C LYS A 93 -6.72 -23.24 36.29
N GLN A 94 -7.50 -22.39 35.61
CA GLN A 94 -8.74 -21.84 36.18
C GLN A 94 -9.77 -22.94 36.46
N ILE A 95 -9.92 -23.91 35.54
CA ILE A 95 -10.82 -25.06 35.72
C ILE A 95 -10.41 -25.90 36.94
N ASP A 96 -9.11 -26.17 37.10
CA ASP A 96 -8.60 -26.96 38.23
C ASP A 96 -8.76 -26.22 39.57
N GLU A 97 -8.54 -24.89 39.59
CA GLU A 97 -8.78 -24.04 40.76
C GLU A 97 -10.27 -24.03 41.16
N LEU A 98 -11.18 -23.91 40.19
CA LEU A 98 -12.63 -24.04 40.40
C LEU A 98 -13.02 -25.38 40.98
N LYS A 99 -12.49 -26.46 40.39
CA LYS A 99 -12.81 -27.83 40.78
C LYS A 99 -12.36 -28.10 42.22
N ASN A 100 -11.17 -27.62 42.58
CA ASN A 100 -10.62 -27.76 43.93
C ASN A 100 -11.34 -26.86 44.94
N SER A 101 -11.70 -25.63 44.57
CA SER A 101 -12.50 -24.73 45.41
C SER A 101 -13.87 -25.32 45.69
N SER A 102 -14.59 -25.75 44.65
CA SER A 102 -15.93 -26.33 44.76
C SER A 102 -15.94 -27.63 45.59
N LYS A 103 -14.92 -28.50 45.42
CA LYS A 103 -14.74 -29.70 46.26
C LYS A 103 -14.55 -29.34 47.74
N LYS A 104 -13.75 -28.31 48.04
CA LYS A 104 -13.46 -27.85 49.40
C LYS A 104 -14.67 -27.21 50.09
N GLU A 105 -15.57 -26.59 49.32
CA GLU A 105 -16.83 -26.04 49.84
C GLU A 105 -17.89 -27.12 50.07
N LEU A 106 -17.91 -28.18 49.24
CA LEU A 106 -18.78 -29.34 49.44
C LEU A 106 -18.42 -30.09 50.74
N GLU A 107 -17.13 -30.16 51.07
CA GLU A 107 -16.61 -30.78 52.31
C GLU A 107 -16.86 -29.92 53.58
N LYS A 108 -17.16 -28.62 53.44
CA LYS A 108 -17.31 -27.69 54.56
C LYS A 108 -18.75 -27.45 55.03
N GLY A 109 -19.76 -27.92 54.29
CA GLY A 109 -21.15 -27.74 54.70
C GLY A 109 -21.57 -26.27 54.84
N MET A 110 -21.21 -25.42 53.86
CA MET A 110 -21.61 -24.01 53.87
C MET A 110 -23.13 -23.83 53.77
N ASN A 111 -23.66 -22.75 54.36
CA ASN A 111 -25.06 -22.39 54.25
C ASN A 111 -25.38 -21.82 52.85
N GLN A 112 -26.65 -21.92 52.45
CA GLN A 112 -27.10 -21.65 51.08
C GLN A 112 -26.77 -20.23 50.58
N GLU A 113 -26.81 -19.24 51.46
CA GLU A 113 -26.56 -17.82 51.13
C GLU A 113 -25.10 -17.55 50.75
N GLU A 114 -24.14 -18.17 51.44
CA GLU A 114 -22.72 -17.97 51.18
C GLU A 114 -22.29 -18.64 49.86
N MET A 115 -22.96 -19.74 49.48
CA MET A 115 -22.79 -20.40 48.19
C MET A 115 -23.35 -19.57 47.03
N ILE A 116 -24.49 -18.89 47.26
CA ILE A 116 -25.10 -17.97 46.28
C ILE A 116 -24.18 -16.76 46.05
N ALA A 117 -23.67 -16.14 47.11
CA ALA A 117 -22.77 -14.98 46.99
C ALA A 117 -21.49 -15.30 46.20
N LYS A 118 -20.88 -16.47 46.44
CA LYS A 118 -19.71 -16.93 45.66
C LYS A 118 -20.06 -17.24 44.20
N MET A 119 -21.24 -17.83 43.93
CA MET A 119 -21.69 -18.06 42.56
C MET A 119 -21.92 -16.74 41.80
N GLU A 120 -22.53 -15.74 42.44
CA GLU A 120 -22.75 -14.42 41.84
C GLU A 120 -21.44 -13.71 41.52
N GLN A 121 -20.46 -13.79 42.44
CA GLN A 121 -19.13 -13.23 42.21
C GLN A 121 -18.44 -13.91 41.03
N TYR A 122 -18.48 -15.24 40.97
CA TYR A 122 -17.92 -16.01 39.87
C TYR A 122 -18.59 -15.67 38.53
N GLN A 123 -19.92 -15.51 38.52
CA GLN A 123 -20.66 -15.08 37.33
C GLN A 123 -20.22 -13.71 36.83
N LYS A 124 -19.97 -12.74 37.72
CA LYS A 124 -19.48 -11.40 37.36
C LYS A 124 -18.07 -11.44 36.76
N GLU A 125 -17.17 -12.24 37.32
CA GLU A 125 -15.81 -12.42 36.79
C GLU A 125 -15.83 -13.04 35.38
N GLN A 126 -16.66 -14.06 35.16
CA GLN A 126 -16.82 -14.66 33.83
C GLN A 126 -17.39 -13.66 32.82
N GLN A 127 -18.38 -12.86 33.22
CA GLN A 127 -18.96 -11.84 32.35
C GLN A 127 -17.95 -10.76 31.96
N GLN A 128 -17.06 -10.37 32.88
CA GLN A 128 -15.98 -9.43 32.61
C GLN A 128 -14.97 -9.99 31.60
N ASN A 129 -14.53 -11.26 31.79
CA ASN A 129 -13.62 -11.93 30.87
C ASN A 129 -14.20 -12.06 29.45
N ILE A 130 -15.50 -12.35 29.33
CA ILE A 130 -16.19 -12.40 28.04
C ILE A 130 -16.19 -11.02 27.37
N ASN A 131 -16.41 -9.94 28.13
CA ASN A 131 -16.40 -8.59 27.58
C ASN A 131 -15.01 -8.18 27.08
N ASP A 132 -13.95 -8.52 27.81
CA ASP A 132 -12.58 -8.21 27.40
C ASP A 132 -12.11 -9.08 26.22
N LEU A 133 -12.57 -10.34 26.15
CA LEU A 133 -12.37 -11.20 24.98
C LEU A 133 -13.10 -10.64 23.75
N LYS A 134 -14.34 -10.18 23.89
CA LYS A 134 -15.09 -9.52 22.79
C LYS A 134 -14.37 -8.29 22.26
N LYS A 135 -13.80 -7.45 23.14
CA LYS A 135 -12.98 -6.29 22.72
C LYS A 135 -11.75 -6.74 21.94
N THR A 136 -11.05 -7.76 22.43
CA THR A 136 -9.84 -8.29 21.78
C THR A 136 -10.16 -8.88 20.41
N VAL A 137 -11.25 -9.62 20.30
CA VAL A 137 -11.74 -10.19 19.03
C VAL A 137 -12.16 -9.08 18.07
N ALA A 138 -12.80 -8.00 18.53
CA ALA A 138 -13.11 -6.85 17.68
C ALA A 138 -11.84 -6.22 17.09
N VAL A 139 -10.80 -6.01 17.91
CA VAL A 139 -9.50 -5.51 17.45
C VAL A 139 -8.83 -6.46 16.44
N LEU A 140 -8.92 -7.77 16.67
CA LEU A 140 -8.39 -8.78 15.74
C LEU A 140 -9.18 -8.83 14.42
N ILE A 141 -10.51 -8.73 14.46
CA ILE A 141 -11.37 -8.67 13.27
C ILE A 141 -11.04 -7.43 12.44
N ASP A 142 -10.87 -6.27 13.08
CA ASP A 142 -10.41 -5.05 12.40
C ASP A 142 -8.99 -5.21 11.81
N THR A 143 -8.13 -6.00 12.46
CA THR A 143 -6.77 -6.31 11.98
C THR A 143 -6.77 -7.28 10.80
N ILE A 144 -7.60 -8.33 10.83
CA ILE A 144 -7.70 -9.40 9.83
C ILE A 144 -8.43 -8.92 8.58
N ASN A 145 -9.47 -8.10 8.72
CA ASN A 145 -10.25 -7.57 7.60
C ASN A 145 -9.50 -6.49 6.78
N GLY A 146 -8.18 -6.34 6.94
CA GLY A 146 -7.42 -5.34 6.18
C GLY A 146 -7.78 -3.89 6.51
N LYS A 147 -8.55 -3.65 7.58
CA LYS A 147 -8.92 -2.32 8.10
C LYS A 147 -7.75 -1.56 8.72
N ARG A 148 -6.52 -2.02 8.49
CA ARG A 148 -5.34 -1.18 8.57
C ARG A 148 -5.09 -0.46 7.23
N LEU A 149 -6.12 0.23 6.73
CA LEU A 149 -5.90 1.61 6.31
C LEU A 149 -5.14 2.26 7.46
N ILE A 150 -3.99 2.84 7.17
CA ILE A 150 -3.12 3.39 8.19
C ILE A 150 -3.96 4.42 8.95
N GLN A 151 -4.38 4.07 10.17
CA GLN A 151 -5.16 4.89 11.09
C GLN A 151 -4.24 6.00 11.62
N GLN A 152 -3.76 6.82 10.73
CA GLN A 152 -3.33 8.14 11.03
C GLN A 152 -4.50 9.02 10.66
N GLN A 153 -5.34 9.39 11.64
CA GLN A 153 -6.02 10.68 11.56
C GLN A 153 -4.93 11.70 11.21
N ASN A 154 -4.93 12.10 9.95
CA ASN A 154 -4.06 13.10 9.38
C ASN A 154 -4.88 14.37 9.27
N ARG A 155 -4.22 15.50 9.19
CA ARG A 155 -4.83 16.82 9.08
C ARG A 155 -3.86 17.75 8.41
N TRP A 156 -4.33 18.92 7.99
CA TRP A 156 -3.43 19.94 7.48
C TRP A 156 -2.47 20.41 8.59
N ASP A 157 -1.20 20.51 8.25
CA ASP A 157 -0.14 20.92 9.16
C ASP A 157 -0.03 22.44 9.18
N SER A 158 -0.31 23.05 10.34
CA SER A 158 -0.16 24.50 10.52
C SER A 158 1.29 24.97 10.32
N ALA A 159 2.30 24.13 10.60
CA ALA A 159 3.70 24.45 10.39
C ALA A 159 4.14 24.30 8.91
N ALA A 160 3.41 23.51 8.13
CA ALA A 160 3.64 23.32 6.69
C ALA A 160 2.49 23.92 5.86
N CYS A 161 1.95 25.06 6.30
CA CYS A 161 0.89 25.82 5.66
C CYS A 161 1.39 27.22 5.29
N HIS A 162 1.13 27.67 4.06
CA HIS A 162 1.43 29.06 3.69
C HIS A 162 0.58 30.03 4.52
N LYS A 163 1.12 31.19 4.87
CA LYS A 163 0.47 32.21 5.72
C LYS A 163 -0.88 32.73 5.20
N ASP A 164 -1.09 32.65 3.88
CA ASP A 164 -2.31 33.14 3.22
C ASP A 164 -3.42 32.07 3.17
N LEU A 165 -3.14 30.86 3.66
CA LEU A 165 -4.13 29.82 3.91
C LEU A 165 -4.54 29.84 5.38
N THR A 166 -5.83 29.94 5.62
CA THR A 166 -6.43 29.80 6.94
C THR A 166 -6.94 28.37 7.09
N LEU A 167 -6.45 27.67 8.11
CA LEU A 167 -6.93 26.35 8.50
C LEU A 167 -8.01 26.51 9.59
N ILE A 168 -9.14 25.81 9.44
CA ILE A 168 -10.21 25.87 10.45
C ILE A 168 -9.94 24.84 11.56
N GLU A 169 -9.77 25.33 12.78
CA GLU A 169 -9.56 24.56 14.01
C GLU A 169 -10.88 23.98 14.56
N PRO A 170 -10.84 22.92 15.38
CA PRO A 170 -9.65 22.22 15.90
C PRO A 170 -9.09 21.13 14.97
N ASP A 171 -9.90 20.69 14.00
CA ASP A 171 -9.59 19.47 13.25
C ASP A 171 -8.62 19.71 12.08
N ARG A 172 -8.53 20.95 11.57
CA ARG A 172 -7.70 21.34 10.42
C ARG A 172 -7.93 20.49 9.18
N PHE A 173 -9.19 20.14 8.90
CA PHE A 173 -9.59 19.50 7.64
C PHE A 173 -9.92 20.51 6.56
N ILE A 174 -10.36 21.71 6.96
CA ILE A 174 -10.79 22.76 6.04
C ILE A 174 -9.66 23.76 5.86
N ALA A 175 -9.30 24.03 4.60
CA ALA A 175 -8.38 25.09 4.22
C ALA A 175 -9.12 26.12 3.37
N GLN A 176 -8.95 27.40 3.71
CA GLN A 176 -9.50 28.53 2.96
C GLN A 176 -8.37 29.47 2.57
N TYR A 177 -8.34 29.85 1.30
CA TYR A 177 -7.36 30.79 0.79
C TYR A 177 -7.91 32.22 0.80
N ASN A 178 -7.14 33.17 1.35
CA ASN A 178 -7.55 34.56 1.50
C ASN A 178 -6.52 35.58 0.99
N GLY A 179 -5.38 35.15 0.44
CA GLY A 179 -4.31 36.05 -0.03
C GLY A 179 -4.23 36.20 -1.54
N GLU A 180 -3.07 36.62 -2.04
CA GLU A 180 -2.76 36.80 -3.46
C GLU A 180 -1.65 35.84 -3.94
N GLY A 181 -1.74 35.35 -5.17
CA GLY A 181 -0.81 34.37 -5.72
C GLY A 181 -1.22 32.91 -5.47
N CYS A 182 -0.24 32.03 -5.27
CA CYS A 182 -0.48 30.61 -5.00
C CYS A 182 -0.03 30.26 -3.59
N SER A 183 -0.82 29.45 -2.90
CA SER A 183 -0.51 28.97 -1.57
C SER A 183 -0.80 27.49 -1.43
N SER A 184 0.11 26.80 -0.75
CA SER A 184 0.04 25.36 -0.52
C SER A 184 0.04 25.01 0.96
N VAL A 185 -0.58 23.89 1.27
CA VAL A 185 -0.48 23.23 2.58
C VAL A 185 -0.22 21.75 2.40
N ARG A 186 0.63 21.20 3.27
CA ARG A 186 0.87 19.76 3.38
C ARG A 186 0.17 19.20 4.62
N ALA A 187 -0.17 17.92 4.58
CA ALA A 187 -0.65 17.24 5.76
C ALA A 187 0.49 16.99 6.78
N GLU A 188 0.16 16.80 8.05
CA GLU A 188 1.16 16.59 9.13
C GLU A 188 1.98 15.32 8.91
N LYS A 189 1.31 14.28 8.43
CA LYS A 189 1.91 12.96 8.30
C LYS A 189 2.17 12.65 6.84
N ARG A 190 3.36 12.13 6.59
CA ARG A 190 3.74 11.61 5.27
C ARG A 190 2.96 10.33 4.96
N ILE A 191 2.91 10.03 3.68
CA ILE A 191 2.58 8.71 3.19
C ILE A 191 3.57 7.70 3.79
N PRO A 192 3.08 6.64 4.45
CA PRO A 192 3.95 5.68 5.10
C PRO A 192 4.83 4.89 4.13
N GLU A 193 6.00 4.50 4.59
CA GLU A 193 6.99 3.74 3.81
C GLU A 193 6.72 2.24 3.79
N ASN A 194 5.67 1.77 4.48
CA ASN A 194 5.33 0.35 4.44
C ASN A 194 4.99 -0.04 2.99
N ALA A 195 5.60 -1.13 2.51
CA ALA A 195 5.51 -1.52 1.10
C ALA A 195 4.13 -2.11 0.70
N TYR A 196 3.12 -2.01 1.56
CA TYR A 196 1.84 -2.69 1.41
C TYR A 196 0.68 -1.74 1.67
N GLY A 197 -0.34 -1.83 0.82
CA GLY A 197 -1.57 -1.05 0.91
C GLY A 197 -1.60 0.17 0.01
N ILE A 198 -2.68 0.94 0.17
CA ILE A 198 -2.93 2.19 -0.52
C ILE A 198 -2.95 3.30 0.52
N SER A 199 -2.18 4.35 0.28
CA SER A 199 -2.34 5.62 0.99
C SER A 199 -3.20 6.52 0.12
N TYR A 200 -4.34 6.98 0.63
CA TYR A 200 -5.34 7.71 -0.14
C TYR A 200 -6.05 8.74 0.74
N PHE A 201 -6.42 9.86 0.14
CA PHE A 201 -7.23 10.91 0.76
C PHE A 201 -8.16 11.53 -0.28
N GLU A 202 -9.26 12.11 0.18
CA GLU A 202 -10.21 12.84 -0.65
C GLU A 202 -10.26 14.32 -0.25
N VAL A 203 -10.62 15.16 -1.21
CA VAL A 203 -10.81 16.58 -1.01
C VAL A 203 -12.14 16.98 -1.64
N LYS A 204 -13.05 17.50 -0.83
CA LYS A 204 -14.30 18.10 -1.29
C LYS A 204 -14.08 19.58 -1.59
N ILE A 205 -14.50 20.01 -2.77
CA ILE A 205 -14.38 21.41 -3.19
C ILE A 205 -15.59 22.19 -2.68
N LEU A 206 -15.39 23.05 -1.68
CA LEU A 206 -16.46 23.84 -1.08
C LEU A 206 -16.67 25.18 -1.81
N LYS A 207 -15.59 25.81 -2.26
CA LYS A 207 -15.57 27.03 -3.07
C LYS A 207 -14.36 26.99 -4.00
N ALA A 208 -14.55 27.35 -5.27
CA ALA A 208 -13.50 27.44 -6.26
C ALA A 208 -13.79 28.61 -7.21
N LYS A 209 -12.86 29.54 -7.31
CA LYS A 209 -12.88 30.65 -8.27
C LYS A 209 -11.87 30.45 -9.40
N SER A 210 -10.79 29.71 -9.15
CA SER A 210 -9.89 29.27 -10.23
C SER A 210 -9.23 27.91 -9.95
N GLY A 211 -7.97 27.74 -10.38
CA GLY A 211 -7.32 26.47 -10.56
C GLY A 211 -6.85 25.81 -9.27
N ILE A 212 -7.63 24.87 -8.74
CA ILE A 212 -7.25 24.02 -7.60
C ILE A 212 -6.35 22.87 -8.05
N HIS A 213 -5.31 22.58 -7.27
CA HIS A 213 -4.44 21.41 -7.42
C HIS A 213 -4.56 20.48 -6.21
N VAL A 214 -4.80 19.19 -6.44
CA VAL A 214 -4.85 18.14 -5.40
C VAL A 214 -3.78 17.10 -5.72
N GLY A 215 -2.90 16.79 -4.76
CA GLY A 215 -1.74 15.98 -5.08
C GLY A 215 -0.85 15.57 -3.92
N LEU A 216 0.37 15.20 -4.27
CA LEU A 216 1.43 14.74 -3.38
C LEU A 216 2.66 15.63 -3.52
N ALA A 217 3.26 16.02 -2.41
CA ALA A 217 4.45 16.86 -2.39
C ALA A 217 5.50 16.36 -1.38
N THR A 218 6.78 16.58 -1.68
CA THR A 218 7.86 16.38 -0.71
C THR A 218 7.97 17.57 0.25
N LYS A 219 8.71 17.40 1.37
CA LYS A 219 9.03 18.52 2.29
C LYS A 219 9.81 19.66 1.62
N ARG A 220 10.52 19.38 0.52
CA ARG A 220 11.34 20.38 -0.20
C ARG A 220 10.50 21.37 -1.00
N MET A 221 9.26 21.05 -1.33
CA MET A 221 8.39 21.96 -2.07
C MET A 221 8.19 23.27 -1.28
N PRO A 222 8.44 24.45 -1.87
CA PRO A 222 8.10 25.74 -1.27
C PRO A 222 6.59 25.89 -1.08
N LEU A 223 6.16 26.49 0.03
CA LEU A 223 4.73 26.64 0.34
C LEU A 223 4.00 27.68 -0.52
N HIS A 224 4.73 28.59 -1.18
CA HIS A 224 4.19 29.49 -2.21
C HIS A 224 4.21 28.87 -3.62
N GLY A 225 4.72 27.64 -3.75
CA GLY A 225 4.73 26.87 -5.00
C GLY A 225 3.43 26.10 -5.23
N ARG A 226 3.29 25.52 -6.43
CA ARG A 226 2.15 24.68 -6.84
C ARG A 226 2.52 23.20 -6.83
N VAL A 227 1.70 22.37 -6.19
CA VAL A 227 1.82 20.91 -6.29
C VAL A 227 1.57 20.46 -7.73
N GLY A 228 2.41 19.55 -8.23
CA GLY A 228 2.50 19.14 -9.63
C GLY A 228 3.41 20.02 -10.49
N TRP A 229 3.52 21.32 -10.18
CA TRP A 229 4.46 22.23 -10.85
C TRP A 229 5.87 22.05 -10.29
N CYS A 230 6.04 22.04 -8.97
CA CYS A 230 7.36 21.91 -8.35
C CYS A 230 7.96 20.51 -8.55
N GLU A 231 9.29 20.42 -8.60
CA GLU A 231 10.00 19.15 -8.75
C GLU A 231 9.70 18.17 -7.60
N GLY A 232 9.58 16.87 -7.92
CA GLY A 232 9.25 15.83 -6.95
C GLY A 232 7.80 15.88 -6.44
N THR A 233 6.91 16.58 -7.13
CA THR A 233 5.49 16.68 -6.76
C THR A 233 4.57 16.24 -7.90
N TYR A 234 3.37 15.81 -7.56
CA TYR A 234 2.41 15.20 -8.49
C TYR A 234 1.01 15.70 -8.21
N ALA A 235 0.25 16.13 -9.20
CA ALA A 235 -1.08 16.68 -8.96
C ALA A 235 -2.10 16.36 -10.04
N TYR A 236 -3.36 16.42 -9.64
CA TYR A 236 -4.52 16.55 -10.50
C TYR A 236 -5.11 17.95 -10.33
N ARG A 237 -5.18 18.68 -11.43
CA ARG A 237 -5.64 20.05 -11.49
C ARG A 237 -7.09 20.11 -11.98
N SER A 238 -7.87 21.02 -11.40
CA SER A 238 -9.29 21.26 -11.69
C SER A 238 -9.65 21.43 -13.17
N TYR A 239 -8.72 21.88 -14.00
CA TYR A 239 -8.93 21.99 -15.45
C TYR A 239 -8.79 20.67 -16.23
N GLY A 240 -8.69 19.52 -15.54
CA GLY A 240 -8.64 18.22 -16.19
C GLY A 240 -7.23 17.82 -16.65
N GLU A 241 -6.23 18.13 -15.82
CA GLU A 241 -4.82 17.91 -16.15
C GLU A 241 -4.10 17.18 -15.02
N PHE A 242 -3.29 16.17 -15.36
CA PHE A 242 -2.33 15.58 -14.45
C PHE A 242 -0.95 16.19 -14.65
N TRP A 243 -0.30 16.59 -13.56
CA TRP A 243 0.94 17.36 -13.55
C TRP A 243 2.06 16.63 -12.81
N GLY A 244 3.27 16.67 -13.37
CA GLY A 244 4.48 16.19 -12.71
C GLY A 244 4.72 14.69 -12.83
N HIS A 245 3.92 13.99 -13.63
CA HIS A 245 4.03 12.55 -13.85
C HIS A 245 4.89 12.26 -15.09
N LYS A 246 5.94 11.46 -14.93
CA LYS A 246 6.62 10.84 -16.07
C LYS A 246 5.84 9.58 -16.46
N ASP A 247 5.71 9.32 -17.76
CA ASP A 247 5.22 8.02 -18.21
C ASP A 247 6.41 7.06 -18.31
N GLU A 248 6.36 5.94 -17.59
CA GLU A 248 7.34 4.84 -17.78
C GLU A 248 7.06 4.07 -19.08
N ARG A 249 5.87 4.18 -19.67
CA ARG A 249 5.45 3.51 -20.91
C ARG A 249 5.67 4.38 -22.13
N CYS A 250 6.92 4.74 -22.39
CA CYS A 250 7.36 4.93 -23.77
C CYS A 250 7.54 3.55 -24.43
N GLY A 251 6.42 2.91 -24.81
CA GLY A 251 6.42 1.62 -25.52
C GLY A 251 5.11 0.82 -25.42
N HIS A 252 4.08 1.26 -26.17
CA HIS A 252 2.81 0.58 -26.48
C HIS A 252 1.83 0.41 -25.28
N SER A 253 0.51 0.59 -25.40
CA SER A 253 -0.40 0.02 -26.41
C SER A 253 -1.83 0.59 -26.32
N ASP A 254 -2.18 1.55 -27.16
CA ASP A 254 -3.55 1.76 -27.71
C ASP A 254 -3.60 2.77 -28.87
N GLY A 255 -2.44 3.28 -29.33
CA GLY A 255 -2.36 4.15 -30.52
C GLY A 255 -3.01 5.52 -30.37
N LYS A 256 -3.50 5.91 -29.18
CA LYS A 256 -4.01 7.25 -28.93
C LYS A 256 -2.93 8.10 -28.26
N PRO A 257 -2.53 9.25 -28.85
CA PRO A 257 -1.56 10.13 -28.22
C PRO A 257 -2.18 10.72 -26.95
N LYS A 258 -1.62 10.38 -25.78
CA LYS A 258 -1.81 11.21 -24.58
C LYS A 258 -1.34 12.62 -24.93
N ARG A 259 -2.18 13.63 -24.71
CA ARG A 259 -1.83 15.03 -24.99
C ARG A 259 -0.82 15.51 -23.95
N TYR A 260 0.46 15.26 -24.21
CA TYR A 260 1.56 15.82 -23.44
C TYR A 260 1.73 17.28 -23.81
N LEU A 261 1.58 18.14 -22.82
CA LEU A 261 1.96 19.54 -22.90
C LEU A 261 3.19 19.71 -22.01
N SER A 262 4.22 20.37 -22.56
CA SER A 262 5.38 20.78 -21.78
C SER A 262 5.09 22.12 -21.14
N THR A 263 5.33 22.23 -19.83
CA THR A 263 5.20 23.49 -19.10
C THR A 263 6.47 24.33 -19.23
N ALA A 264 6.40 25.60 -18.87
CA ALA A 264 7.55 26.50 -18.88
C ALA A 264 8.72 26.03 -17.98
N ASN A 265 8.46 25.14 -17.01
CA ASN A 265 9.48 24.52 -16.18
C ASN A 265 9.86 23.09 -16.63
N GLY A 266 9.44 22.68 -17.84
CA GLY A 266 9.78 21.40 -18.44
C GLY A 266 9.13 20.18 -17.80
N ARG A 267 8.16 20.35 -16.89
CA ARG A 267 7.46 19.22 -16.27
C ARG A 267 6.33 18.71 -17.17
N PRO A 268 6.12 17.39 -17.28
CA PRO A 268 5.05 16.85 -18.14
C PRO A 268 3.67 17.19 -17.59
N VAL A 269 2.75 17.51 -18.51
CA VAL A 269 1.32 17.66 -18.23
C VAL A 269 0.53 16.75 -19.17
N ILE A 270 -0.40 16.00 -18.59
CA ILE A 270 -1.30 15.10 -19.32
C ILE A 270 -2.70 15.71 -19.24
N GLY A 271 -3.18 16.29 -20.34
CA GLY A 271 -4.51 16.86 -20.43
C GLY A 271 -5.59 15.83 -20.82
N GLY A 272 -6.83 16.31 -20.91
CA GLY A 272 -7.97 15.50 -21.38
C GLY A 272 -8.61 14.62 -20.31
N LYS A 273 -8.33 14.91 -19.02
CA LYS A 273 -9.03 14.31 -17.89
C LYS A 273 -10.29 15.12 -17.58
N PRO A 274 -11.28 14.56 -16.89
CA PRO A 274 -12.46 15.33 -16.47
C PRO A 274 -12.05 16.59 -15.70
N SER A 275 -12.72 17.72 -15.89
CA SER A 275 -12.54 18.87 -15.00
C SER A 275 -13.34 18.66 -13.71
N PHE A 276 -12.99 19.36 -12.64
CA PHE A 276 -13.75 19.35 -11.39
C PHE A 276 -13.87 20.75 -10.79
N GLY A 277 -14.92 20.96 -10.00
CA GLY A 277 -15.25 22.24 -9.39
C GLY A 277 -16.05 22.10 -8.10
N VAL A 278 -16.79 23.16 -7.75
CA VAL A 278 -17.57 23.21 -6.50
C VAL A 278 -18.55 22.05 -6.41
N GLY A 279 -18.53 21.35 -5.28
CA GLY A 279 -19.37 20.19 -5.00
C GLY A 279 -18.72 18.84 -5.28
N ASP A 280 -17.70 18.80 -6.15
CA ASP A 280 -16.98 17.57 -6.49
C ASP A 280 -16.08 17.09 -5.35
N VAL A 281 -15.85 15.78 -5.31
CA VAL A 281 -14.91 15.10 -4.42
C VAL A 281 -13.79 14.51 -5.27
N VAL A 282 -12.57 14.95 -5.00
CA VAL A 282 -11.36 14.55 -5.73
C VAL A 282 -10.49 13.70 -4.83
N GLY A 283 -10.18 12.48 -5.24
CA GLY A 283 -9.27 11.60 -4.53
C GLY A 283 -7.87 11.62 -5.10
N CYS A 284 -6.87 11.49 -4.23
CA CYS A 284 -5.48 11.28 -4.59
C CYS A 284 -4.86 10.24 -3.67
N GLY A 285 -4.12 9.30 -4.25
CA GLY A 285 -3.40 8.30 -3.49
C GLY A 285 -2.28 7.64 -4.26
N VAL A 286 -1.59 6.73 -3.59
CA VAL A 286 -0.52 5.92 -4.15
C VAL A 286 -0.67 4.48 -3.67
N ASN A 287 -0.51 3.54 -4.59
CA ASN A 287 -0.32 2.15 -4.26
C ASN A 287 1.15 1.96 -3.85
N LEU A 288 1.39 1.64 -2.58
CA LEU A 288 2.74 1.65 -2.00
C LEU A 288 3.64 0.54 -2.55
N ALA A 289 3.05 -0.57 -2.98
CA ALA A 289 3.78 -1.69 -3.56
C ALA A 289 4.25 -1.40 -4.99
N THR A 290 3.40 -0.77 -5.80
CA THR A 290 3.66 -0.51 -7.23
C THR A 290 4.13 0.90 -7.51
N ARG A 291 4.11 1.79 -6.51
CA ARG A 291 4.39 3.23 -6.64
C ARG A 291 3.48 3.97 -7.63
N ARG A 292 2.36 3.35 -8.02
CA ARG A 292 1.40 3.93 -8.95
C ARG A 292 0.48 4.91 -8.26
N ILE A 293 0.25 6.04 -8.92
CA ILE A 293 -0.65 7.08 -8.44
C ILE A 293 -2.10 6.74 -8.84
N ILE A 294 -3.01 7.05 -7.94
CA ILE A 294 -4.45 6.87 -8.09
C ILE A 294 -5.10 8.25 -7.96
N TYR A 295 -5.93 8.60 -8.93
CA TYR A 295 -6.81 9.75 -8.88
C TYR A 295 -8.25 9.30 -9.06
N THR A 296 -9.15 9.95 -8.36
CA THR A 296 -10.58 9.69 -8.47
C THR A 296 -11.34 11.00 -8.56
N LEU A 297 -12.53 10.94 -9.14
CA LEU A 297 -13.49 12.03 -9.15
C LEU A 297 -14.87 11.46 -8.83
N ASN A 298 -15.51 11.97 -7.79
CA ASN A 298 -16.85 11.59 -7.35
C ASN A 298 -17.03 10.06 -7.19
N GLY A 299 -16.06 9.44 -6.52
CA GLY A 299 -16.04 8.00 -6.26
C GLY A 299 -15.70 7.12 -7.46
N ARG A 300 -15.26 7.70 -8.60
CA ARG A 300 -14.84 6.95 -9.79
C ARG A 300 -13.34 7.09 -10.03
N ARG A 301 -12.64 5.97 -10.21
CA ARG A 301 -11.21 5.96 -10.57
C ARG A 301 -11.02 6.53 -11.98
N LEU A 302 -10.05 7.43 -12.12
CA LEU A 302 -9.62 7.98 -13.40
C LEU A 302 -8.56 7.09 -14.05
N ASP A 303 -8.37 7.23 -15.36
CA ASP A 303 -7.27 6.61 -16.09
C ASP A 303 -5.92 7.21 -15.63
N THR A 304 -5.32 6.59 -14.62
CA THR A 304 -4.00 6.90 -14.06
C THR A 304 -2.94 5.89 -14.49
N ASP A 305 -3.18 5.28 -15.63
CA ASP A 305 -2.44 4.12 -16.05
C ASP A 305 -1.03 4.54 -16.51
N GLY A 306 -0.01 4.04 -15.81
CA GLY A 306 1.41 4.37 -16.05
C GLY A 306 1.89 5.62 -15.30
N LEU A 307 1.08 6.20 -14.42
CA LEU A 307 1.50 7.29 -13.54
C LEU A 307 2.19 6.72 -12.30
N CYS A 308 3.47 7.02 -12.13
CA CYS A 308 4.28 6.57 -11.00
C CYS A 308 4.93 7.75 -10.28
N VAL A 309 5.15 7.60 -8.97
CA VAL A 309 6.06 8.50 -8.24
C VAL A 309 7.51 8.17 -8.63
N ASP A 310 8.36 9.19 -8.74
CA ASP A 310 9.79 8.99 -9.04
C ASP A 310 10.45 8.19 -7.92
N ASP A 311 11.39 7.31 -8.26
CA ASP A 311 12.08 6.48 -7.26
C ASP A 311 12.85 7.29 -6.20
N ALA A 312 13.26 8.51 -6.56
CA ALA A 312 13.92 9.47 -5.68
C ALA A 312 12.94 10.28 -4.81
N ALA A 313 11.62 10.19 -5.04
CA ALA A 313 10.61 10.87 -4.26
C ALA A 313 10.42 10.17 -2.91
N VAL A 314 11.31 10.49 -1.97
CA VAL A 314 11.18 10.13 -0.56
C VAL A 314 10.24 11.10 0.15
N ASP A 315 9.51 10.62 1.16
CA ASP A 315 8.66 11.42 2.03
C ASP A 315 7.59 12.27 1.29
N LEU A 316 6.66 11.62 0.62
CA LEU A 316 5.50 12.29 0.01
C LEU A 316 4.42 12.58 1.05
N PHE A 317 3.80 13.74 0.97
CA PHE A 317 2.70 14.20 1.82
C PHE A 317 1.48 14.51 0.95
N PRO A 318 0.26 14.19 1.40
CA PRO A 318 -0.95 14.81 0.87
C PRO A 318 -0.78 16.33 0.86
N CYS A 319 -1.13 16.96 -0.27
CA CYS A 319 -0.90 18.37 -0.48
C CYS A 319 -1.96 18.97 -1.42
N ILE A 320 -2.36 20.21 -1.12
CA ILE A 320 -3.22 21.02 -1.98
C ILE A 320 -2.57 22.37 -2.26
N SER A 321 -2.87 22.94 -3.43
CA SER A 321 -2.53 24.33 -3.77
C SER A 321 -3.78 25.08 -4.24
N LEU A 322 -4.01 26.27 -3.68
CA LEU A 322 -5.10 27.18 -3.99
C LEU A 322 -4.52 28.52 -4.47
N ASP A 323 -5.24 29.21 -5.34
CA ASP A 323 -4.73 30.41 -6.01
C ASP A 323 -5.75 31.54 -6.22
N SER A 324 -6.99 31.41 -5.72
CA SER A 324 -7.96 32.50 -5.80
C SER A 324 -8.64 32.84 -4.47
N PRO A 325 -8.63 34.11 -4.04
CA PRO A 325 -9.22 34.52 -2.77
C PRO A 325 -10.66 34.01 -2.60
N GLY A 326 -10.91 33.26 -1.54
CA GLY A 326 -12.19 32.63 -1.24
C GLY A 326 -12.29 31.16 -1.65
N ASP A 327 -11.28 30.58 -2.32
CA ASP A 327 -11.19 29.14 -2.52
C ASP A 327 -11.21 28.42 -1.17
N LYS A 328 -11.97 27.33 -1.10
CA LYS A 328 -12.19 26.59 0.14
C LYS A 328 -12.37 25.12 -0.16
N ILE A 329 -11.65 24.28 0.58
CA ILE A 329 -11.71 22.82 0.45
C ILE A 329 -11.86 22.17 1.82
N GLU A 330 -12.34 20.93 1.83
CA GLU A 330 -12.40 20.07 3.00
C GLU A 330 -11.73 18.74 2.69
N ALA A 331 -10.75 18.37 3.50
CA ALA A 331 -10.04 17.12 3.36
C ALA A 331 -10.70 16.00 4.15
N ASN A 332 -10.69 14.82 3.56
CA ASN A 332 -11.06 13.57 4.19
C ASN A 332 -9.85 12.62 4.10
N PHE A 333 -9.19 12.41 5.23
CA PHE A 333 -8.05 11.49 5.34
C PHE A 333 -8.49 10.05 5.69
N GLY A 334 -9.79 9.77 5.62
CA GLY A 334 -10.38 8.46 5.83
C GLY A 334 -10.93 8.24 7.24
N PRO A 335 -11.44 7.03 7.50
CA PRO A 335 -11.44 5.87 6.59
C PRO A 335 -12.61 5.84 5.60
N ASN A 336 -13.62 6.68 5.78
CA ASN A 336 -14.86 6.62 5.00
C ASN A 336 -14.73 7.49 3.75
N PHE A 337 -14.48 6.89 2.60
CA PHE A 337 -14.33 7.59 1.33
C PHE A 337 -15.57 7.44 0.45
N GLN A 338 -15.75 8.36 -0.50
CA GLN A 338 -16.72 8.19 -1.56
C GLN A 338 -16.27 7.13 -2.57
N PHE A 339 -14.96 7.05 -2.85
CA PHE A 339 -14.39 5.96 -3.63
C PHE A 339 -14.29 4.68 -2.79
N ASN A 340 -14.83 3.58 -3.33
CA ASN A 340 -14.61 2.27 -2.73
C ASN A 340 -13.20 1.76 -3.10
N ILE A 341 -12.30 1.79 -2.13
CA ILE A 341 -10.91 1.34 -2.31
C ILE A 341 -10.85 -0.17 -2.61
N ASP A 342 -11.82 -0.95 -2.13
CA ASP A 342 -11.84 -2.41 -2.31
C ASP A 342 -12.23 -2.81 -3.75
N ASP A 343 -13.01 -1.98 -4.46
CA ASP A 343 -13.47 -2.24 -5.82
C ASP A 343 -12.43 -1.87 -6.90
N GLY A 344 -11.25 -1.36 -6.49
CA GLY A 344 -10.39 -0.57 -7.35
C GLY A 344 -8.91 -0.96 -7.42
N ILE A 345 -8.52 -2.15 -6.95
CA ILE A 345 -7.12 -2.65 -6.99
C ILE A 345 -6.94 -3.71 -8.07
#